data_AF-A0A7Y4RX93-F1
#
_entry.id   AF-A0A7Y4RX93-F1
#
_cell.length_a   1.000
_cell.length_b   1.000
_cell.length_c   1.000
_cell.angle_alpha   90.00
_cell.angle_beta   90.00
_cell.angle_gamma   90.00
#
_symmetry.space_group_name_H-M   'P 1'
#
loop_
_entity.id
_entity.type
_entity.pdbx_description
1 polymer ?
#
loop_
_entity_poly.entity_id
_entity_poly.type
_entity_poly.pdbx_seq_one_letter_code
_entity_poly.pdbx_strand_id
1 'polypeptide(L)' 'MVESGKLKWRCRRGVLELDIVLERYLTTDYLTATDQERASFIDLLDLEDNELLEVMLEKMNSKS' A
#
# COMPACT_ATOMS: atom_id res chain seq x y z
N MET A 1 -4.66 13.67 -13.24
CA MET A 1 -3.41 13.84 -12.48
C MET A 1 -3.65 13.23 -11.12
N VAL A 2 -3.25 11.97 -10.93
CA VAL A 2 -3.48 11.29 -9.64
C VAL A 2 -2.51 11.92 -8.65
N GLU A 3 -3.07 12.73 -7.74
CA GLU A 3 -2.34 13.54 -6.77
C GLU A 3 -1.57 12.61 -5.83
N SER A 4 -0.27 12.48 -6.03
CA SER A 4 0.65 11.71 -5.17
C SER A 4 0.51 12.09 -3.69
N GLY A 5 0.03 13.31 -3.39
CA GLY A 5 -0.30 13.77 -2.05
C GLY A 5 -1.49 13.04 -1.39
N LYS A 6 -2.53 12.66 -2.13
CA LYS A 6 -3.70 11.94 -1.59
C LYS A 6 -3.35 10.50 -1.23
N LEU A 7 -2.57 9.84 -2.11
CA LEU A 7 -2.01 8.52 -1.86
C LEU A 7 -1.11 8.53 -0.63
N LYS A 8 -0.19 9.51 -0.55
CA LYS A 8 0.69 9.64 0.60
C LYS A 8 -0.07 9.86 1.92
N TRP A 9 -1.22 10.54 1.88
CA TRP A 9 -2.08 10.71 3.05
C TRP A 9 -2.84 9.42 3.42
N ARG A 10 -3.29 8.63 2.44
CA ARG A 10 -3.92 7.31 2.64
C ARG A 10 -2.95 6.28 3.24
N CYS A 11 -1.65 6.44 3.01
CA CYS A 11 -0.62 5.59 3.62
C CYS A 11 -0.40 5.88 5.12
N ARG A 12 -0.80 7.07 5.61
CA ARG A 12 -0.64 7.50 7.01
C ARG A 12 -1.66 6.84 7.91
N ARG A 13 -1.40 5.57 8.22
CA ARG A 13 -2.20 4.73 9.11
C ARG A 13 -1.58 4.74 10.50
N GLY A 14 -2.36 4.41 11.53
CA GLY A 14 -1.91 4.39 12.93
C GLY A 14 -0.84 3.35 13.27
N VAL A 15 -0.41 2.55 12.28
CA VAL A 15 0.56 1.47 12.38
C VAL A 15 1.81 1.85 11.59
N LEU A 16 2.94 1.99 12.29
CA LEU A 16 4.20 2.47 11.73
C LEU A 16 4.78 1.53 10.65
N GLU A 17 4.61 0.21 10.82
CA GLU A 17 5.07 -0.79 9.85
C GLU A 17 4.33 -0.67 8.52
N LEU A 18 3.01 -0.45 8.56
CA LEU A 18 2.19 -0.21 7.39
C LEU A 18 2.62 1.07 6.67
N ASP A 19 2.85 2.15 7.42
CA ASP A 19 3.29 3.44 6.87
C ASP A 19 4.62 3.29 6.11
N ILE A 20 5.60 2.59 6.69
CA ILE A 20 6.91 2.34 6.06
C ILE A 20 6.77 1.50 4.79
N VAL A 21 6.00 0.41 4.84
CA VAL A 21 5.84 -0.49 3.68
C VAL A 21 5.13 0.23 2.54
N LEU A 22 4.04 0.95 2.84
CA LEU A 22 3.27 1.69 1.86
C LEU A 22 4.06 2.86 1.28
N GLU A 23 4.77 3.64 2.09
CA GLU A 23 5.61 4.74 1.61
C GLU A 23 6.78 4.23 0.75
N ARG A 24 7.41 3.11 1.15
CA ARG A 24 8.48 2.49 0.37
C ARG A 24 7.97 1.96 -0.98
N TYR A 25 6.83 1.27 -1.00
CA TYR A 25 6.21 0.84 -2.26
C TYR A 25 5.85 2.04 -3.13
N LEU A 26 5.26 3.10 -2.57
CA LEU A 26 4.87 4.32 -3.30
C LEU A 26 6.07 5.04 -3.95
N THR A 27 7.22 5.05 -3.28
CA THR A 27 8.42 5.78 -3.72
C THR A 27 9.33 4.95 -4.63
N THR A 28 9.30 3.63 -4.51
CA THR A 28 10.23 2.72 -5.20
C THR A 28 9.53 1.97 -6.33
N ASP A 29 8.52 1.17 -5.98
CA ASP A 29 7.86 0.24 -6.89
C ASP A 29 6.72 0.89 -7.67
N TYR A 30 5.94 1.79 -7.08
CA TYR A 30 4.79 2.42 -7.73
C TYR A 30 5.18 3.21 -8.98
N LEU A 31 6.41 3.79 -9.01
CA LEU A 31 6.94 4.47 -10.19
C LEU A 31 7.22 3.52 -11.36
N THR A 32 7.60 2.27 -11.06
CA THR A 32 7.91 1.23 -12.06
C THR A 32 6.76 0.24 -12.27
N ALA A 33 5.75 0.27 -11.41
CA ALA A 33 4.59 -0.60 -11.45
C ALA A 33 3.70 -0.29 -12.66
N THR A 34 3.08 -1.34 -13.19
CA THR A 34 2.11 -1.24 -14.28
C THR A 34 0.83 -0.53 -13.83
N ASP A 35 0.09 0.07 -14.76
CA ASP A 35 -1.23 0.69 -14.46
C ASP A 35 -2.18 -0.29 -13.73
N GLN A 36 -2.09 -1.58 -14.04
CA GLN A 36 -2.86 -2.62 -13.36
C GLN A 36 -2.46 -2.75 -11.88
N GLU A 37 -1.17 -2.82 -11.58
CA GLU A 37 -0.67 -2.89 -10.20
C GLU A 37 -0.96 -1.61 -9.42
N ARG A 38 -0.84 -0.45 -10.07
CA ARG A 38 -1.20 0.84 -9.46
C ARG A 38 -2.69 0.90 -9.13
N ALA A 39 -3.56 0.39 -10.00
CA ALA A 39 -4.99 0.31 -9.75
C ALA A 39 -5.28 -0.64 -8.57
N SER A 40 -4.67 -1.83 -8.54
CA SER A 40 -4.79 -2.76 -7.42
C SER A 40 -4.27 -2.18 -6.09
N PHE A 41 -3.21 -1.37 -6.13
CA PHE A 41 -2.70 -0.69 -4.94
C PHE A 41 -3.65 0.40 -4.45
N ILE A 42 -4.27 1.16 -5.36
CA ILE A 42 -5.30 2.15 -4.99
C ILE A 42 -6.53 1.46 -4.38
N ASP A 43 -6.95 0.33 -4.95
CA ASP A 43 -8.06 -0.48 -4.46
C ASP A 43 -7.76 -1.02 -3.05
N LEU A 44 -6.55 -1.52 -2.82
CA LEU A 44 -6.06 -1.92 -1.49
C LEU A 44 -6.11 -0.76 -0.49
N LEU A 45 -5.72 0.45 -0.88
CA LEU A 45 -5.78 1.63 -0.01
C LEU A 45 -7.22 2.11 0.29
N ASP A 46 -8.21 1.61 -0.44
CA ASP A 46 -9.63 1.80 -0.16
C ASP A 46 -10.19 0.84 0.90
N LEU A 47 -9.47 -0.26 1.16
CA LEU A 47 -9.80 -1.18 2.24
C LEU A 47 -9.47 -0.60 3.62
N GLU A 48 -10.21 -1.08 4.63
CA GLU A 48 -10.02 -0.73 6.03
C GLU A 48 -8.63 -1.15 6.55
N ASP A 49 -8.19 -0.51 7.63
CA ASP A 49 -6.90 -0.79 8.28
C ASP A 49 -6.70 -2.25 8.67
N ASN A 50 -7.77 -2.91 9.11
CA ASN A 50 -7.73 -4.30 9.51
C ASN A 50 -7.47 -5.23 8.31
N GLU A 51 -8.23 -5.05 7.22
CA GLU A 51 -8.10 -5.83 5.99
C GLU A 51 -6.71 -5.66 5.36
N LEU A 52 -6.20 -4.42 5.32
CA LEU A 52 -4.89 -4.14 4.75
C LEU A 52 -3.76 -4.78 5.57
N LEU A 53 -3.89 -4.77 6.89
CA LEU A 53 -2.97 -5.46 7.80
C LEU A 53 -3.03 -6.98 7.60
N GLU A 54 -4.22 -7.57 7.48
CA GLU A 54 -4.38 -9.02 7.24
C GLU A 54 -3.76 -9.46 5.92
N VAL A 55 -4.00 -8.74 4.82
CA VAL A 55 -3.39 -9.04 3.51
C VAL A 55 -1.86 -8.91 3.54
N MET A 56 -1.33 -7.91 4.25
CA MET A 56 0.12 -7.72 4.43
C MET A 56 0.74 -8.86 5.26
N LEU A 57 0.09 -9.24 6.36
CA LEU A 57 0.51 -10.34 7.23
C LEU A 57 0.45 -11.67 6.49
N GLU A 58 -0.60 -11.94 5.72
CA GLU A 58 -0.75 -13.16 4.93
C GLU A 58 0.36 -13.29 3.88
N LYS A 59 0.67 -12.20 3.16
CA LYS A 59 1.78 -12.17 2.20
C LYS A 59 3.15 -12.36 2.84
N MET A 60 3.37 -11.88 4.07
CA MET A 60 4.62 -12.11 4.81
C MET A 60 4.71 -13.54 5.36
N ASN A 61 3.59 -14.15 5.73
CA ASN A 61 3.54 -15.47 6.36
C ASN A 61 3.55 -16.63 5.36
N SER A 62 3.24 -16.38 4.08
CA SER A 62 3.21 -17.42 3.04
C SER A 62 4.60 -17.85 2.50
N LYS A 63 5.70 -17.38 3.11
CA LYS A 63 7.03 -17.99 2.96
C LYS A 63 7.39 -18.78 4.22
N SER A 64 6.81 -19.96 4.37
CA SER A 64 7.33 -21.00 5.25
C SER A 64 7.49 -22.30 4.49
#